data_AF-A0A670ZLE7-F1
#
_entry.id   AF-A0A670ZLE7-F1
#
_cell.length_a   1.000
_cell.length_b   1.000
_cell.length_c   1.000
_cell.angle_alpha   90.00
_cell.angle_beta   90.00
_cell.angle_gamma   90.00
#
_symmetry.space_group_name_H-M   'P 1'
#
loop_
_entity.id
_entity.type
_entity.pdbx_description
1 polymer ?
#
loop_
_entity_poly.entity_id
_entity_poly.type
_entity_poly.pdbx_seq_one_letter_code
_entity_poly.pdbx_strand_id
1 'polypeptide(L)'
;HWRCCSIDSVSIIDIGGKCGRPPPVENGDIVDISKATYFPSETVTYQCQNFYTMEGSPRVTCQNGLWSQTPICRAACTANEEDMRVHNIKLRWSNRNKIYVEDGTTVEFVCLRGYKPHPNTRSLRANCVDGKFDYPDCIPKHYGDRGNT
;
A
#
# COMPACT_ATOMS: atom_id res chain seq x y z
N HIS A 1 53.59 -10.90 -4.80
CA HIS A 1 52.42 -10.17 -5.34
C HIS A 1 51.41 -11.21 -5.80
N TRP A 2 50.40 -11.52 -4.98
CA TRP A 2 49.30 -12.42 -5.38
C TRP A 2 47.99 -11.71 -5.04
N ARG A 3 47.29 -11.26 -6.07
CA ARG A 3 45.92 -10.74 -5.93
C ARG A 3 45.01 -11.95 -5.75
N CYS A 4 44.27 -12.02 -4.64
CA CYS A 4 43.10 -12.90 -4.60
C CYS A 4 41.98 -12.25 -5.42
N CYS A 5 41.45 -13.02 -6.38
CA CYS A 5 40.25 -12.67 -7.10
C CYS A 5 39.08 -12.49 -6.13
N SER A 6 38.31 -11.43 -6.35
CA SER A 6 36.96 -11.30 -5.82
C SER A 6 36.17 -12.50 -6.36
N ILE A 7 35.74 -13.38 -5.47
CA ILE A 7 34.74 -14.38 -5.83
C ILE A 7 33.44 -13.59 -5.86
N ASP A 8 32.95 -13.33 -7.07
CA ASP A 8 31.60 -12.85 -7.32
C ASP A 8 30.65 -13.65 -6.44
N SER A 9 29.81 -12.95 -5.67
CA SER A 9 28.82 -13.53 -4.77
C SER A 9 27.74 -14.25 -5.58
N VAL A 10 28.08 -15.42 -6.12
CA VAL A 10 27.12 -16.42 -6.54
C VAL A 10 26.46 -16.90 -5.26
N SER A 11 25.16 -16.65 -5.13
CA SER A 11 24.32 -17.21 -4.08
C SER A 11 24.36 -18.73 -4.21
N ILE A 12 25.27 -19.37 -3.47
CA ILE A 12 25.27 -20.82 -3.29
C ILE A 12 23.93 -21.14 -2.64
N ILE A 13 23.02 -21.73 -3.42
CA ILE A 13 21.78 -22.31 -2.90
C ILE A 13 22.23 -23.50 -2.07
N ASP A 14 22.31 -23.33 -0.75
CA ASP A 14 22.53 -24.44 0.16
C ASP A 14 21.22 -25.25 0.21
N ILE A 15 21.20 -26.39 -0.48
CA ILE A 15 20.01 -27.27 -0.61
C ILE A 15 19.65 -27.93 0.75
N GLY A 16 20.38 -27.64 1.84
CA GLY A 16 20.00 -27.90 3.23
C GLY A 16 20.10 -26.67 4.14
N GLY A 17 20.14 -25.48 3.55
CA GLY A 17 20.52 -24.24 4.23
C GLY A 17 19.54 -23.79 5.29
N LYS A 18 20.09 -23.40 6.43
CA LYS A 18 19.35 -22.68 7.48
C LYS A 18 19.23 -21.21 7.07
N CYS A 19 18.10 -20.59 7.39
CA CYS A 19 17.92 -19.16 7.18
C CYS A 19 18.49 -18.36 8.36
N GLY A 20 18.93 -17.13 8.07
CA GLY A 20 19.23 -16.14 9.10
C GLY A 20 17.96 -15.53 9.69
N ARG A 21 18.08 -14.32 10.26
CA ARG A 21 16.91 -13.56 10.72
C ARG A 21 15.93 -13.32 9.56
N PRO A 22 14.61 -13.29 9.82
CA PRO A 22 13.61 -12.94 8.81
C PRO A 22 13.88 -11.54 8.22
N PRO A 23 13.54 -11.29 6.94
CA PRO A 23 13.70 -9.98 6.33
C PRO A 23 12.78 -8.94 7.01
N PRO A 24 13.19 -7.68 7.15
CA PRO A 24 12.27 -6.65 7.63
C PRO A 24 11.14 -6.41 6.62
N VAL A 25 9.94 -6.12 7.12
CA VAL A 25 8.79 -5.68 6.32
C VAL A 25 8.44 -4.26 6.75
N GLU A 26 8.31 -3.33 5.81
CA GLU A 26 7.94 -1.96 6.14
C GLU A 26 6.54 -1.91 6.76
N ASN A 27 6.38 -1.18 7.86
CA ASN A 27 5.11 -1.10 8.61
C ASN A 27 4.58 -2.47 9.07
N GLY A 28 5.46 -3.46 9.26
CA GLY A 28 5.13 -4.77 9.79
C GLY A 28 6.27 -5.36 10.60
N ASP A 29 5.95 -6.38 11.39
CA ASP A 29 6.95 -7.13 12.16
C ASP A 29 6.51 -8.58 12.31
N ILE A 30 7.42 -9.46 12.72
CA ILE A 30 7.08 -10.81 13.12
C ILE A 30 6.39 -10.80 14.50
N VAL A 31 5.40 -11.67 14.68
CA VAL A 31 4.68 -11.80 15.97
C VAL A 31 5.50 -12.54 17.03
N ASP A 32 6.44 -13.37 16.60
CA ASP A 32 7.28 -14.20 17.46
C ASP A 32 8.63 -13.55 17.74
N ILE A 33 9.32 -13.99 18.81
CA ILE A 33 10.68 -13.53 19.10
C ILE A 33 11.64 -14.03 18.01
N SER A 34 12.37 -13.10 17.39
CA SER A 34 13.34 -13.43 16.33
C SER A 34 14.47 -14.32 16.86
N LYS A 35 14.76 -15.41 16.14
CA LYS A 35 15.94 -16.27 16.36
C LYS A 35 17.09 -15.80 15.47
N ALA A 36 18.32 -16.11 15.84
CA ALA A 36 19.48 -15.86 14.97
C ALA A 36 19.52 -16.80 13.75
N THR A 37 18.89 -17.98 13.84
CA THR A 37 18.93 -19.03 12.81
C THR A 37 17.64 -19.84 12.82
N TYR A 38 17.16 -20.22 11.62
CA TYR A 38 15.96 -21.01 11.40
C TYR A 38 16.26 -22.21 10.51
N PHE A 39 15.78 -23.41 10.88
CA PHE A 39 15.90 -24.63 10.10
C PHE A 39 14.95 -24.61 8.88
N PRO A 40 15.26 -25.39 7.83
CA PRO A 40 14.34 -25.56 6.70
C PRO A 40 12.94 -25.96 7.16
N SER A 41 11.93 -25.38 6.52
CA SER A 41 10.50 -25.51 6.84
C SER A 41 10.03 -24.84 8.14
N GLU A 42 10.92 -24.23 8.94
CA GLU A 42 10.46 -23.31 9.99
C GLU A 42 9.77 -22.09 9.36
N THR A 43 8.76 -21.58 10.06
CA THR A 43 7.98 -20.44 9.61
C THR A 43 7.97 -19.34 10.65
N VAL A 44 7.85 -18.11 10.18
CA VAL A 44 7.51 -16.95 10.99
C VAL A 44 6.21 -16.36 10.48
N THR A 45 5.45 -15.76 11.39
CA THR A 45 4.21 -15.06 11.04
C THR A 45 4.45 -13.56 11.18
N TYR A 46 4.22 -12.83 10.10
CA TYR A 46 4.23 -11.37 10.10
C TYR A 46 2.85 -10.82 10.45
N GLN A 47 2.87 -9.60 10.97
CA GLN A 47 1.71 -8.78 11.20
C GLN A 47 2.01 -7.34 10.79
N CYS A 48 1.07 -6.73 10.07
CA CYS A 48 1.14 -5.30 9.75
C CYS A 48 0.75 -4.46 10.97
N GLN A 49 1.32 -3.27 11.08
CA GLN A 49 0.93 -2.27 12.06
C GLN A 49 -0.54 -1.85 11.88
N ASN A 50 -1.09 -1.19 12.89
CA ASN A 50 -2.44 -0.64 12.80
C ASN A 50 -2.58 0.30 11.59
N PHE A 51 -3.74 0.26 10.94
CA PHE A 51 -4.07 1.01 9.72
C PHE A 51 -3.30 0.58 8.45
N TYR A 52 -2.65 -0.58 8.48
CA TYR A 52 -2.09 -1.22 7.29
C TYR A 52 -2.82 -2.54 7.00
N THR A 53 -3.15 -2.76 5.74
CA THR A 53 -3.75 -4.00 5.24
C THR A 53 -2.65 -4.90 4.68
N MET A 54 -2.68 -6.18 5.04
CA MET A 54 -1.71 -7.14 4.52
C MET A 54 -2.07 -7.60 3.10
N GLU A 55 -1.10 -7.49 2.21
CA GLU A 55 -1.11 -8.09 0.87
C GLU A 55 -0.12 -9.28 0.86
N GLY A 56 -0.61 -10.46 0.47
CA GLY A 56 0.18 -11.70 0.43
C GLY A 56 0.02 -12.59 1.67
N SER A 57 0.94 -13.55 1.84
CA SER A 57 0.89 -14.52 2.95
C SER A 57 1.48 -13.92 4.23
N PRO A 58 0.78 -13.99 5.39
CA PRO A 58 1.39 -13.64 6.68
C PRO A 58 2.48 -14.63 7.09
N ARG A 59 2.39 -15.88 6.61
CA ARG A 59 3.36 -16.93 6.94
C ARG A 59 4.47 -16.97 5.91
N VAL A 60 5.69 -16.84 6.40
CA VAL A 60 6.93 -16.84 5.62
C VAL A 60 7.78 -18.03 6.07
N THR A 61 8.23 -18.84 5.12
CA THR A 61 8.86 -20.14 5.38
C THR A 61 10.32 -20.09 4.98
N CYS A 62 11.20 -20.64 5.83
CA CYS A 62 12.59 -20.87 5.47
C CYS A 62 12.70 -22.06 4.51
N GLN A 63 13.21 -21.83 3.30
CA GLN A 63 13.36 -22.83 2.25
C GLN A 63 14.79 -22.75 1.69
N ASN A 64 15.60 -23.78 1.94
CA ASN A 64 16.95 -23.92 1.38
C ASN A 64 17.83 -22.68 1.58
N GLY A 65 17.87 -22.16 2.81
CA GLY A 65 18.65 -20.98 3.19
C GLY A 65 18.02 -19.63 2.82
N LEU A 66 16.88 -19.63 2.14
CA LEU A 66 16.16 -18.43 1.72
C LEU A 66 14.76 -18.37 2.32
N TRP A 67 14.35 -17.18 2.73
CA TRP A 67 12.96 -16.96 3.12
C TRP A 67 12.06 -16.91 1.89
N SER A 68 10.86 -17.49 2.00
CA SER A 68 9.81 -17.29 0.99
C SER A 68 9.40 -15.81 0.90
N GLN A 69 8.60 -15.48 -0.10
CA GLN A 69 8.11 -14.10 -0.28
C GLN A 69 7.44 -13.57 0.99
N THR A 70 7.88 -12.40 1.44
CA THR A 70 7.29 -11.68 2.58
C THR A 70 5.99 -10.98 2.18
N PRO A 71 5.06 -10.73 3.11
CA PRO A 71 3.91 -9.89 2.83
C PRO A 71 4.32 -8.43 2.60
N ILE A 72 3.40 -7.67 2.05
CA ILE A 72 3.46 -6.21 1.94
C ILE A 72 2.38 -5.63 2.85
N CYS A 73 2.70 -4.58 3.59
CA CYS A 73 1.74 -3.84 4.39
C CYS A 73 1.35 -2.56 3.66
N ARG A 74 0.13 -2.51 3.13
CA ARG A 74 -0.41 -1.37 2.37
C ARG A 74 -1.12 -0.39 3.28
N ALA A 75 -0.82 0.89 3.15
CA ALA A 75 -1.46 1.90 3.99
C ALA A 75 -2.95 2.03 3.68
N ALA A 76 -3.79 2.08 4.70
CA ALA A 76 -5.18 2.52 4.55
C ALA A 76 -5.22 3.99 4.16
N CYS A 77 -6.21 4.37 3.34
CA CYS A 77 -6.40 5.75 2.93
C CYS A 77 -7.25 6.50 3.93
N THR A 78 -6.91 7.76 4.11
CA THR A 78 -7.72 8.71 4.85
C THR A 78 -8.46 9.62 3.88
N ALA A 79 -9.80 9.62 3.92
CA ALA A 79 -10.59 10.59 3.17
C ALA A 79 -10.59 11.94 3.90
N ASN A 80 -9.48 12.67 3.78
CA ASN A 80 -9.26 13.96 4.40
C ASN A 80 -10.15 15.07 3.76
N GLU A 81 -10.71 15.94 4.60
CA GLU A 81 -11.52 17.08 4.14
C GLU A 81 -10.71 18.07 3.31
N GLU A 82 -9.44 18.30 3.65
CA GLU A 82 -8.58 19.22 2.92
C GLU A 82 -8.29 18.73 1.50
N ASP A 83 -7.91 17.46 1.35
CA ASP A 83 -7.68 16.85 0.03
C ASP A 83 -8.97 16.83 -0.81
N MET A 84 -10.12 16.49 -0.21
CA MET A 84 -11.42 16.56 -0.92
C MET A 84 -11.79 17.99 -1.33
N ARG A 85 -11.47 19.00 -0.52
CA ARG A 85 -11.77 20.40 -0.81
C ARG A 85 -11.00 20.89 -2.02
N VAL A 86 -9.72 20.52 -2.17
CA VAL A 86 -8.89 20.90 -3.32
C VAL A 86 -9.51 20.45 -4.64
N HIS A 87 -10.14 19.28 -4.66
CA HIS A 87 -10.76 18.70 -5.86
C HIS A 87 -12.25 19.06 -6.02
N ASN A 88 -12.81 19.88 -5.12
CA ASN A 88 -14.23 20.26 -5.07
C ASN A 88 -15.19 19.06 -5.00
N ILE A 89 -14.86 18.07 -4.17
CA ILE A 89 -15.63 16.84 -3.99
C ILE A 89 -16.00 16.61 -2.52
N LYS A 90 -16.90 15.65 -2.31
CA LYS A 90 -17.20 15.04 -1.01
C LYS A 90 -17.57 13.59 -1.21
N LEU A 91 -17.51 12.78 -0.15
CA LEU A 91 -18.03 11.41 -0.20
C LEU A 91 -19.54 11.41 -0.49
N ARG A 92 -19.99 10.47 -1.33
CA ARG A 92 -21.40 10.33 -1.71
C ARG A 92 -22.30 9.96 -0.53
N TRP A 93 -21.85 9.01 0.28
CA TRP A 93 -22.57 8.47 1.42
C TRP A 93 -21.71 8.62 2.67
N SER A 94 -21.80 9.76 3.35
CA SER A 94 -21.12 9.95 4.64
C SER A 94 -22.09 10.41 5.71
N ASN A 95 -22.25 9.56 6.72
CA ASN A 95 -22.81 9.88 8.02
C ASN A 95 -21.64 10.04 9.02
N ARG A 96 -20.86 11.11 8.84
CA ARG A 96 -19.90 11.70 9.79
C ARG A 96 -18.64 10.95 10.29
N ASN A 97 -18.41 9.65 10.14
CA ASN A 97 -17.23 9.04 10.83
C ASN A 97 -16.35 8.00 10.12
N LYS A 98 -16.53 7.67 8.83
CA LYS A 98 -15.60 6.72 8.16
C LYS A 98 -14.50 7.46 7.41
N ILE A 99 -13.54 7.96 8.19
CA ILE A 99 -12.32 8.66 7.73
C ILE A 99 -11.31 7.66 7.13
N TYR A 100 -11.27 6.43 7.64
CA TYR A 100 -10.33 5.38 7.22
C TYR A 100 -10.96 4.38 6.25
N VAL A 101 -10.25 4.12 5.16
CA VAL A 101 -10.65 3.22 4.09
C VAL A 101 -9.51 2.24 3.84
N GLU A 102 -9.80 0.94 3.99
CA GLU A 102 -8.82 -0.12 3.75
C GLU A 102 -8.29 -0.08 2.30
N ASP A 103 -7.02 -0.42 2.14
CA ASP A 103 -6.40 -0.56 0.81
C ASP A 103 -7.21 -1.48 -0.11
N GLY A 104 -7.28 -1.13 -1.40
CA GLY A 104 -8.07 -1.83 -2.40
C GLY A 104 -9.57 -1.55 -2.35
N THR A 105 -10.08 -0.86 -1.33
CA THR A 105 -11.51 -0.50 -1.26
C THR A 105 -11.84 0.63 -2.23
N THR A 106 -12.92 0.46 -2.99
CA THR A 106 -13.48 1.53 -3.83
C THR A 106 -14.52 2.35 -3.08
N VAL A 107 -14.38 3.67 -3.08
CA VAL A 107 -15.37 4.62 -2.57
C VAL A 107 -15.92 5.50 -3.69
N GLU A 108 -17.09 6.10 -3.47
CA GLU A 108 -17.70 7.01 -4.42
C GLU A 108 -17.75 8.43 -3.88
N PHE A 109 -17.22 9.36 -4.68
CA PHE A 109 -17.29 10.79 -4.46
C PHE A 109 -18.43 11.42 -5.27
N VAL A 110 -18.80 12.63 -4.89
CA VAL A 110 -19.69 13.51 -5.65
C VAL A 110 -19.10 14.92 -5.68
N CYS A 111 -19.28 15.62 -6.79
CA CYS A 111 -18.89 17.03 -6.88
C CYS A 111 -19.71 17.86 -5.88
N LEU A 112 -19.07 18.89 -5.33
CA LEU A 112 -19.75 19.91 -4.54
C LEU A 112 -20.79 20.66 -5.39
N ARG A 113 -21.74 21.30 -4.70
CA ARG A 113 -22.79 22.09 -5.37
C ARG A 113 -22.15 23.22 -6.17
N GLY A 114 -22.57 23.39 -7.42
CA GLY A 114 -22.00 24.38 -8.35
C GLY A 114 -20.85 23.86 -9.20
N TYR A 115 -20.38 22.63 -8.96
CA TYR A 115 -19.33 21.97 -9.72
C TYR A 115 -19.87 20.82 -10.57
N LYS A 116 -19.11 20.43 -11.59
CA LYS A 116 -19.33 19.27 -12.46
C LYS A 116 -18.01 18.51 -12.65
N PRO A 117 -18.03 17.20 -12.98
CA PRO A 117 -16.80 16.46 -13.24
C PRO A 117 -15.95 17.16 -14.30
N HIS A 118 -14.65 17.23 -14.08
CA HIS A 118 -13.71 17.68 -15.11
C HIS A 118 -13.78 16.73 -16.32
N PRO A 119 -13.62 17.22 -17.58
CA PRO A 119 -13.72 16.36 -18.76
C PRO A 119 -12.79 15.14 -18.76
N ASN A 120 -11.63 15.26 -18.11
CA ASN A 120 -10.66 14.17 -17.98
C ASN A 120 -10.97 13.20 -16.81
N THR A 121 -11.92 13.56 -15.94
CA THR A 121 -12.32 12.70 -14.82
C THR A 121 -13.16 11.55 -15.35
N ARG A 122 -12.55 10.35 -15.38
CA ARG A 122 -13.16 9.14 -15.95
C ARG A 122 -14.26 8.54 -15.07
N SER A 123 -14.12 8.67 -13.75
CA SER A 123 -15.00 8.05 -12.76
C SER A 123 -14.99 8.89 -11.48
N LEU A 124 -16.14 9.00 -10.81
CA LEU A 124 -16.21 9.54 -9.45
C LEU A 124 -15.97 8.47 -8.37
N ARG A 125 -15.83 7.21 -8.78
CA ARG A 125 -15.38 6.11 -7.92
C ARG A 125 -13.86 6.04 -7.97
N ALA A 126 -13.22 6.06 -6.82
CA ALA A 126 -11.77 5.94 -6.68
C ALA A 126 -11.41 4.80 -5.73
N ASN A 127 -10.28 4.15 -6.02
CA ASN A 127 -9.73 3.10 -5.17
C ASN A 127 -8.77 3.73 -4.17
N CYS A 128 -8.76 3.20 -2.95
CA CYS A 128 -7.65 3.39 -2.04
C CYS A 128 -6.46 2.55 -2.54
N VAL A 129 -5.33 3.20 -2.80
CA VAL A 129 -4.08 2.52 -3.17
C VAL A 129 -2.96 3.11 -2.33
N ASP A 130 -2.47 2.31 -1.39
CA ASP A 130 -1.31 2.57 -0.55
C ASP A 130 -1.34 3.96 0.09
N GLY A 131 -2.40 4.22 0.86
CA GLY A 131 -2.58 5.46 1.61
C GLY A 131 -3.12 6.63 0.79
N LYS A 132 -3.27 6.50 -0.54
CA LYS A 132 -3.73 7.59 -1.40
C LYS A 132 -4.93 7.20 -2.27
N PHE A 133 -5.87 8.13 -2.38
CA PHE A 133 -6.89 8.09 -3.42
C PHE A 133 -6.41 8.83 -4.67
N ASP A 134 -6.70 8.26 -5.84
CA ASP A 134 -6.71 9.01 -7.09
C ASP A 134 -8.01 9.81 -7.16
N TYR A 135 -7.99 11.02 -6.57
CA TYR A 135 -9.20 11.82 -6.39
C TYR A 135 -9.75 12.32 -7.74
N PRO A 136 -11.08 12.25 -7.94
CA PRO A 136 -11.69 12.86 -9.12
C PRO A 136 -11.71 14.38 -9.02
N ASP A 137 -11.40 15.07 -10.11
CA ASP A 137 -11.49 16.53 -10.20
C ASP A 137 -12.89 17.00 -10.62
N CYS A 138 -13.37 18.05 -9.94
CA CYS A 138 -14.58 18.78 -10.31
C CYS A 138 -14.29 20.27 -10.55
N ILE A 139 -14.86 20.81 -11.63
CA ILE A 139 -14.72 22.22 -12.05
C ILE A 139 -16.04 23.00 -11.92
N PRO A 140 -15.99 24.34 -11.78
CA PRO A 140 -17.20 25.15 -11.75
C PRO A 140 -18.06 24.95 -13.00
N LYS A 141 -19.38 24.86 -12.83
CA LYS A 141 -20.32 24.69 -13.96
C LYS A 141 -20.25 25.82 -14.99
N HIS A 142 -20.01 27.06 -14.52
CA HIS A 142 -20.00 28.31 -15.29
C HIS A 142 -18.62 28.78 -15.75
N TYR A 143 -17.59 27.91 -15.75
CA TYR A 143 -16.23 28.29 -16.13
C TYR A 143 -16.11 28.73 -17.62
N GLY A 144 -17.12 28.42 -18.47
CA GLY A 144 -17.13 28.77 -19.90
C GLY A 144 -17.96 29.99 -20.31
N ASP A 145 -18.73 30.61 -19.41
CA ASP A 145 -19.69 31.67 -19.79
C ASP A 145 -19.17 33.11 -19.61
N ARG A 146 -17.95 33.29 -19.05
CA ARG A 146 -17.35 34.62 -18.83
C ARG A 146 -16.40 35.09 -19.95
N GLY A 147 -16.27 34.32 -21.02
CA GLY A 147 -15.44 34.66 -22.17
C GLY A 147 -16.20 35.24 -23.37
N ASN A 148 -17.50 35.51 -23.24
CA ASN A 148 -18.35 35.91 -24.37
C ASN A 148 -19.31 37.07 -24.05
N THR A 149 -18.80 38.08 -23.34
CA THR A 149 -19.39 39.41 -23.17
C THR A 149 -18.29 40.44 -23.01
#